data_AF-W1Y707-F1
#
_entry.id   AF-W1Y707-F1
#
_cell.length_a   1.000
_cell.length_b   1.000
_cell.length_c   1.000
_cell.angle_alpha   90.00
_cell.angle_beta   90.00
_cell.angle_gamma   90.00
#
_symmetry.space_group_name_H-M   'P 1'
#
loop_
_entity.id
_entity.type
_entity.pdbx_description
1 polymer ?
#
loop_
_entity_poly.entity_id
_entity_poly.type
_entity_poly.pdbx_seq_one_letter_code
_entity_poly.pdbx_strand_id
1 'polypeptide(L)' 'LRRILLSSMPGCAVTEVEIDGVLHEYSTKEGVQEDILEILLNLKGLAVRVQGKDEVILTLNKSGIGPV' A
#
# COMPACT_ATOMS: atom_id res chain seq x y z
N LEU A 1 -18.43 -22.05 -11.09
CA LEU A 1 -18.25 -21.20 -9.89
C LEU A 1 -16.80 -20.70 -9.71
N ARG A 2 -15.76 -21.56 -9.69
CA ARG A 2 -14.34 -21.16 -9.54
C ARG A 2 -13.89 -19.99 -10.44
N ARG A 3 -14.26 -19.99 -11.72
CA ARG A 3 -13.91 -18.92 -12.66
C ARG A 3 -14.46 -17.54 -12.26
N ILE A 4 -15.67 -17.49 -11.71
CA ILE A 4 -16.33 -16.24 -11.33
C ILE A 4 -15.65 -15.64 -10.09
N LEU A 5 -15.34 -16.47 -9.10
CA LEU A 5 -14.65 -16.06 -7.88
C LEU A 5 -13.23 -15.53 -8.14
N LEU A 6 -12.56 -15.99 -9.21
CA LEU A 6 -11.19 -15.59 -9.51
C LEU A 6 -11.08 -14.39 -10.45
N SER A 7 -12.17 -13.95 -11.10
CA SER A 7 -12.10 -12.88 -12.11
C SER A 7 -12.98 -11.67 -11.83
N SER A 8 -14.05 -11.80 -11.03
CA SER A 8 -15.09 -10.78 -10.94
C SER A 8 -15.54 -10.51 -9.51
N MET A 9 -14.70 -10.80 -8.50
CA MET A 9 -15.04 -10.44 -7.13
C MET A 9 -14.76 -8.96 -6.89
N PRO A 10 -15.75 -8.21 -6.38
CA PRO A 10 -15.52 -6.85 -5.92
C PRO A 10 -14.60 -6.88 -4.70
N GLY A 11 -13.66 -5.95 -4.64
CA GLY A 11 -12.69 -5.83 -3.57
C GLY A 11 -12.02 -4.47 -3.58
N CYS A 12 -11.25 -4.20 -2.54
CA CYS A 12 -10.45 -2.99 -2.43
C CYS A 12 -8.97 -3.38 -2.57
N ALA A 13 -8.20 -2.55 -3.26
CA ALA A 13 -6.76 -2.70 -3.39
C ALA A 13 -6.12 -1.30 -3.38
N VAL A 14 -4.85 -1.23 -2.98
CA VAL A 14 -4.07 0.01 -3.05
C VAL A 14 -3.78 0.33 -4.52
N THR A 15 -4.21 1.51 -4.97
CA THR A 15 -4.02 1.99 -6.35
C THR A 15 -2.83 2.93 -6.47
N GLU A 16 -2.70 3.86 -5.53
CA GLU A 16 -1.70 4.93 -5.53
C GLU A 16 -1.07 5.06 -4.14
N VAL A 17 0.22 5.44 -4.12
CA VAL A 17 0.98 5.67 -2.89
C VAL A 17 1.83 6.91 -3.10
N GLU A 18 1.71 7.86 -2.19
CA GLU A 18 2.56 9.05 -2.11
C GLU A 18 3.45 8.93 -0.87
N ILE A 19 4.76 9.12 -1.03
CA ILE A 19 5.74 9.03 0.06
C ILE A 19 6.55 10.31 0.07
N ASP A 20 6.57 10.98 1.22
CA ASP A 20 7.28 12.24 1.38
C ASP A 20 8.79 12.10 1.16
N GLY A 21 9.32 12.92 0.25
CA GLY A 21 10.74 12.98 -0.08
C GLY A 21 11.24 11.78 -0.89
N VAL A 22 10.35 11.09 -1.59
CA VAL A 22 10.66 10.04 -2.56
C VAL A 22 10.29 10.56 -3.94
N LEU A 23 11.28 10.65 -4.84
CA LEU A 23 11.05 11.11 -6.21
C LEU A 23 10.62 9.97 -7.14
N HIS A 24 11.14 8.77 -6.89
CA HIS A 24 10.87 7.59 -7.70
C HIS A 24 10.97 6.30 -6.88
N GLU A 25 10.32 5.26 -7.37
CA GLU A 25 10.21 3.94 -6.73
C GLU A 25 11.56 3.22 -6.49
N TYR A 26 12.61 3.56 -7.25
CA TYR A 26 13.96 3.01 -7.09
C TYR A 26 14.83 3.74 -6.08
N SER A 27 14.29 4.76 -5.40
CA SER A 27 15.08 5.50 -4.41
C SER A 27 15.11 4.75 -3.08
N THR A 28 16.12 5.04 -2.27
CA THR A 28 16.15 4.61 -0.87
C THR A 28 15.81 5.79 0.01
N LYS A 29 15.09 5.54 1.11
CA LYS A 29 14.72 6.58 2.07
C LYS A 29 15.64 6.49 3.29
N GLU A 30 16.34 7.58 3.60
CA GLU A 30 17.13 7.65 4.82
C GLU A 30 16.25 7.42 6.06
N GLY A 31 16.63 6.45 6.89
CA GLY A 31 15.89 6.07 8.10
C GLY A 31 14.90 4.93 7.93
N VAL A 32 14.75 4.37 6.73
CA VAL A 32 13.98 3.15 6.48
C VAL A 32 14.92 2.01 6.12
N GLN A 33 14.67 0.83 6.69
CA GLN A 33 15.52 -0.35 6.47
C GLN A 33 15.26 -1.01 5.12
N GLU A 34 14.00 -0.99 4.67
CA GLU A 34 13.54 -1.61 3.42
C GLU A 34 13.60 -0.63 2.25
N ASP A 35 13.78 -1.17 1.04
CA ASP A 35 13.71 -0.39 -0.20
C ASP A 35 12.26 0.03 -0.49
N ILE A 36 12.09 1.13 -1.24
CA ILE A 36 10.75 1.63 -1.56
C ILE A 36 9.95 0.62 -2.39
N LEU A 37 10.60 -0.13 -3.28
CA LEU A 37 9.98 -1.24 -4.00
C LEU A 37 9.41 -2.31 -3.06
N GLU A 38 10.13 -2.62 -1.98
CA GLU A 38 9.71 -3.61 -0.99
C GLU A 38 8.52 -3.10 -0.18
N ILE A 39 8.53 -1.82 0.20
CA ILE A 39 7.38 -1.15 0.83
C ILE A 39 6.15 -1.20 -0.10
N LEU A 40 6.31 -0.86 -1.38
CA LEU A 40 5.24 -0.93 -2.38
C LEU A 40 4.70 -2.35 -2.55
N LEU A 41 5.57 -3.36 -2.51
CA LEU A 41 5.17 -4.77 -2.56
C LEU A 41 4.36 -5.15 -1.31
N ASN A 42 4.81 -4.73 -0.13
CA ASN A 42 4.10 -4.95 1.13
C ASN A 42 2.72 -4.28 1.13
N LEU A 43 2.60 -3.07 0.58
CA LEU A 43 1.33 -2.36 0.42
C LEU A 43 0.34 -3.07 -0.52
N LYS A 44 0.83 -3.76 -1.56
CA LYS A 44 -0.04 -4.59 -2.43
C LYS A 44 -0.66 -5.78 -1.69
N GLY A 45 0.00 -6.28 -0.65
CA GLY A 45 -0.51 -7.37 0.19
C GLY A 45 -1.54 -6.93 1.24
N LEU A 46 -1.80 -5.62 1.37
CA LEU A 46 -2.61 -5.06 2.43
C LEU A 46 -4.11 -5.30 2.16
N ALA A 47 -4.75 -6.08 3.04
CA ALA A 47 -6.18 -6.38 2.95
C ALA A 47 -7.02 -5.32 3.66
N VAL A 48 -7.64 -4.41 2.90
CA VAL A 48 -8.52 -3.36 3.43
C VAL A 48 -9.99 -3.73 3.21
N ARG A 49 -10.84 -3.46 4.20
CA ARG A 49 -12.29 -3.45 4.03
C ARG A 49 -12.82 -2.03 4.17
N VAL A 50 -13.17 -1.41 3.05
CA VAL A 50 -13.80 -0.08 3.02
C VAL A 50 -15.32 -0.24 3.08
N GLN A 51 -16.01 0.62 3.84
CA GLN A 51 -17.47 0.60 3.94
C GLN A 51 -18.06 1.86 3.31
N GLY A 52 -18.92 1.68 2.30
CA GLY A 52 -19.78 2.75 1.76
C GLY A 52 -19.07 3.81 0.91
N LYS A 53 -17.81 3.59 0.53
CA LYS A 53 -17.05 4.45 -0.39
C LYS A 53 -16.28 3.61 -1.39
N ASP A 54 -16.21 4.08 -2.62
CA ASP A 54 -15.44 3.44 -3.69
C ASP A 54 -13.94 3.78 -3.60
N GLU A 55 -13.61 4.95 -3.02
CA GLU A 55 -12.25 5.43 -2.87
C GLU A 55 -12.03 6.09 -1.51
N VAL A 56 -10.88 5.80 -0.88
CA VAL A 56 -10.48 6.36 0.42
C VAL A 56 -8.99 6.63 0.41
N ILE A 57 -8.62 7.85 0.80
CA ILE A 57 -7.22 8.22 1.05
C ILE A 57 -6.90 7.86 2.50
N LEU A 58 -5.88 7.03 2.68
CA LEU A 58 -5.33 6.66 3.99
C LEU A 58 -4.00 7.40 4.19
N THR A 59 -3.79 7.96 5.38
CA THR A 59 -2.55 8.63 5.76
C THR A 59 -1.90 7.90 6.91
N LEU A 60 -0.60 7.65 6.82
CA LEU A 60 0.19 6.97 7.85
C LEU A 60 1.39 7.83 8.21
N ASN A 61 1.50 8.18 9.50
CA ASN A 61 2.62 8.93 10.04
C ASN A 61 3.28 8.10 11.13
N LYS A 62 4.56 7.76 10.95
CA LYS A 62 5.38 7.07 11.94
C LYS A 62 6.62 7.90 12.24
N SER A 63 6.94 8.06 13.52
CA SER A 63 8.19 8.66 13.97
C SER A 63 8.69 7.88 15.18
N GLY A 64 9.92 7.38 15.10
CA GLY A 64 10.52 6.54 16.14
C GLY A 64 11.10 5.24 15.59
N ILE A 65 11.64 4.45 16.50
CA ILE A 65 12.36 3.21 16.20
C ILE A 65 11.37 2.03 16.25
N GLY A 66 11.49 1.10 15.31
CA GLY A 66 10.66 -0.12 15.26
C GLY A 66 9.89 -0.28 13.95
N PRO A 67 9.29 -1.45 13.72
CA PRO A 67 8.53 -1.72 12.50
C PRO A 67 7.30 -0.82 12.42
N VAL A 68 6.96 -0.40 11.20
CA VAL A 68 5.80 0.45 10.90
C VAL A 68 4.52 -0.34 11.02
#